data_AF-A0A1S8MP72-F1
#
_entry.id   AF-A0A1S8MP72-F1
#
_cell.length_a   1.000
_cell.length_b   1.000
_cell.length_c   1.000
_cell.angle_alpha   90.00
_cell.angle_beta   90.00
_cell.angle_gamma   90.00
#
_symmetry.space_group_name_H-M   'P 1'
#
loop_
_entity.id
_entity.type
_entity.pdbx_description
1 polymer ?
#
loop_
_entity_poly.entity_id
_entity_poly.type
_entity_poly.pdbx_seq_one_letter_code
_entity_poly.pdbx_strand_id
1 'polypeptide(L)'
;MSIKEQKQNNSNDDNKLEGEKKNTNMLVAAFMMFIFPIISVFLGAFIGGYIGKHIGFNIKIFQVVGGIAGFVVSIIAIKLFDKYSKADENVEKIHWDDL
;
A
#
# COMPACT_ATOMS: atom_id res chain seq x y z
N MET A 1 1.98 -49.31 43.93
CA MET A 1 3.12 -49.15 43.01
C MET A 1 2.58 -48.53 41.74
N SER A 2 3.00 -47.37 41.26
CA SER A 2 3.63 -46.19 41.84
C SER A 2 3.37 -45.11 40.79
N ILE A 3 2.95 -43.92 41.23
CA ILE A 3 3.50 -42.64 40.78
C ILE A 3 3.42 -42.43 39.25
N LYS A 4 2.43 -41.70 38.71
CA LYS A 4 2.50 -40.23 38.66
C LYS A 4 3.93 -39.67 38.50
N GLU A 5 4.66 -40.07 37.47
CA GLU A 5 5.79 -39.30 36.93
C GLU A 5 5.38 -38.92 35.49
N GLN A 6 5.01 -37.69 35.10
CA GLN A 6 5.41 -36.37 35.57
C GLN A 6 6.90 -36.31 35.89
N LYS A 7 7.71 -36.64 34.87
CA LYS A 7 9.08 -36.13 34.76
C LYS A 7 9.44 -35.90 33.29
N GLN A 8 9.11 -34.70 32.84
CA GLN A 8 10.11 -33.80 32.25
C GLN A 8 11.06 -34.48 31.26
N ASN A 9 10.68 -34.51 29.98
CA ASN A 9 11.67 -34.35 28.92
C ASN A 9 11.33 -33.06 28.17
N ASN A 10 11.79 -31.98 28.77
CA ASN A 10 12.00 -30.70 28.11
C ASN A 10 13.14 -30.90 27.12
N SER A 11 12.96 -30.53 25.85
CA SER A 11 13.87 -29.62 25.12
C SER A 11 13.50 -29.56 23.64
N ASN A 12 13.27 -28.32 23.20
CA ASN A 12 13.32 -27.84 21.81
C ASN A 12 12.02 -27.94 21.01
N ASP A 13 11.04 -27.11 21.36
CA ASP A 13 10.15 -26.54 20.34
C ASP A 13 9.87 -25.06 20.66
N ASP A 14 10.95 -24.33 20.92
CA ASP A 14 10.94 -22.88 21.11
C ASP A 14 10.86 -22.14 19.76
N ASN A 15 10.56 -22.86 18.66
CA ASN A 15 10.56 -22.34 17.29
C ASN A 15 9.18 -22.39 16.66
N LYS A 16 8.17 -21.79 17.27
CA LYS A 16 6.98 -21.45 16.50
C LYS A 16 6.17 -20.39 17.22
N LEU A 17 5.62 -19.46 16.45
CA LEU A 17 4.65 -18.45 16.88
C LEU A 17 5.23 -17.13 17.39
N GLU A 18 6.37 -16.68 16.87
CA GLU A 18 6.43 -15.26 16.52
C GLU A 18 5.58 -15.11 15.26
N GLY A 19 4.27 -14.87 15.45
CA GLY A 19 3.36 -14.59 14.36
C GLY A 19 3.96 -13.49 13.51
N GLU A 20 4.38 -13.83 12.30
CA GLU A 20 4.83 -12.89 11.29
C GLU A 20 3.77 -11.79 11.22
N LYS A 21 4.11 -10.61 11.74
CA LYS A 21 3.30 -9.42 11.52
C LYS A 21 3.20 -9.30 10.01
N LYS A 22 2.02 -9.59 9.47
CA LYS A 22 1.69 -9.38 8.06
C LYS A 22 1.90 -7.89 7.83
N ASN A 23 3.09 -7.53 7.38
CA ASN A 23 3.52 -6.15 7.17
C ASN A 23 2.83 -5.66 5.90
N THR A 24 1.50 -5.58 5.92
CA THR A 24 0.80 -4.71 5.00
C THR A 24 1.39 -3.35 5.25
N ASN A 25 2.15 -2.83 4.28
CA ASN A 25 2.90 -1.59 4.42
C ASN A 25 1.92 -0.43 4.57
N MET A 26 1.33 -0.26 5.75
CA MET A 26 0.33 0.76 6.08
C MET A 26 0.91 2.16 5.83
N LEU A 27 2.22 2.31 6.04
CA LEU A 27 2.98 3.51 5.67
C LEU A 27 2.92 3.79 4.16
N VAL A 28 3.08 2.75 3.33
CA VAL A 28 3.00 2.89 1.86
C VAL A 28 1.56 3.23 1.44
N ALA A 29 0.55 2.60 2.05
CA ALA A 29 -0.84 2.92 1.79
C ALA A 29 -1.17 4.38 2.14
N ALA A 30 -0.73 4.86 3.32
CA ALA A 30 -0.88 6.25 3.72
C ALA A 30 -0.14 7.21 2.78
N PHE A 31 1.09 6.88 2.38
CA PHE A 31 1.85 7.67 1.42
C PHE A 31 1.11 7.79 0.07
N MET A 32 0.55 6.69 -0.43
CA MET A 32 -0.22 6.67 -1.68
C MET A 32 -1.54 7.45 -1.58
N MET A 33 -2.21 7.46 -0.43
CA MET A 33 -3.45 8.23 -0.25
C MET A 33 -3.20 9.73 -0.07
N PHE A 34 -2.13 10.13 0.63
CA PHE A 34 -1.92 11.52 1.01
C PHE A 34 -0.90 12.25 0.13
N ILE A 35 0.29 11.67 -0.03
CA ILE A 35 1.42 12.37 -0.66
C ILE A 35 1.35 12.26 -2.19
N PHE A 36 1.00 11.09 -2.70
CA PHE A 36 0.95 10.85 -4.15
C PHE A 36 0.01 11.81 -4.91
N PRO A 37 -1.23 12.09 -4.45
CA PRO A 37 -2.11 13.04 -5.14
C PRO A 37 -1.54 14.45 -5.20
N ILE A 38 -0.91 14.92 -4.12
CA ILE A 38 -0.31 16.25 -4.03
C ILE A 38 0.82 16.38 -5.06
N ILE A 39 1.72 15.39 -5.10
CA ILE A 39 2.82 15.34 -6.06
C ILE A 39 2.29 15.25 -7.49
N SER A 40 1.29 14.40 -7.73
CA SER A 40 0.72 14.18 -9.06
C SER A 40 0.06 15.45 -9.63
N VAL A 41 -0.69 16.19 -8.82
CA VAL A 41 -1.26 17.49 -9.21
C VAL A 41 -0.16 18.50 -9.49
N PHE A 42 0.87 18.57 -8.64
CA PHE A 42 1.98 19.48 -8.83
C PHE A 42 2.74 19.20 -10.14
N LEU A 43 3.09 17.93 -10.40
CA LEU A 43 3.71 17.51 -11.66
C LEU A 43 2.81 17.80 -12.86
N GLY A 44 1.51 17.50 -12.75
CA GLY A 44 0.53 17.77 -13.79
C GLY A 44 0.48 19.25 -14.15
N ALA A 45 0.40 20.13 -13.16
CA ALA A 45 0.39 21.58 -13.37
C ALA A 45 1.73 22.09 -13.93
N PHE A 46 2.86 21.55 -13.47
CA PHE A 46 4.19 21.91 -13.96
C PHE A 46 4.37 21.53 -15.44
N ILE A 47 4.04 20.29 -15.80
CA ILE A 47 4.10 19.78 -17.18
C ILE A 47 3.11 20.54 -18.06
N GLY A 48 1.90 20.78 -17.57
CA GLY A 48 0.89 21.59 -18.26
C GLY A 48 1.41 22.99 -18.57
N GLY A 49 1.96 23.70 -17.59
CA GLY A 49 2.55 25.02 -17.80
C GLY A 49 3.72 25.03 -18.78
N TYR A 50 4.57 24.00 -18.75
CA TYR A 50 5.66 23.84 -19.71
C TYR A 50 5.13 23.71 -21.14
N ILE A 51 4.12 22.87 -21.36
CA ILE A 51 3.46 22.68 -22.65
C ILE A 51 2.74 23.97 -23.11
N GLY A 52 2.02 24.64 -22.19
CA GLY A 52 1.34 25.89 -22.48
C GLY A 52 2.29 27.00 -22.94
N LYS A 53 3.51 27.04 -22.38
CA LYS A 53 4.56 27.98 -22.79
C LYS A 53 5.02 27.75 -24.24
N HIS A 54 5.10 26.49 -24.68
CA HIS A 54 5.55 26.14 -26.04
C HIS A 54 4.48 26.33 -27.11
N ILE A 55 3.20 26.19 -26.74
CA ILE A 55 2.06 26.32 -27.68
C ILE A 55 1.67 27.80 -27.89
N GLY A 56 2.24 28.74 -27.12
CA GLY A 56 1.93 30.17 -27.22
C GLY A 56 0.52 30.54 -26.73
N PHE A 57 -0.17 29.59 -26.09
CA PHE A 57 -1.47 29.80 -25.45
C PHE A 57 -1.28 30.31 -24.01
N ASN A 58 -2.40 30.67 -23.36
CA ASN A 58 -2.37 31.14 -21.99
C ASN A 58 -1.86 30.04 -21.03
N ILE A 59 -0.64 30.24 -20.51
CA ILE A 59 0.08 29.32 -19.62
C ILE A 59 -0.77 28.93 -18.41
N LYS A 60 -1.55 29.86 -17.85
CA LYS A 60 -2.38 29.60 -16.67
C LYS A 60 -3.47 28.55 -16.95
N ILE A 61 -4.10 28.60 -18.12
CA ILE A 61 -5.11 27.60 -18.50
C ILE A 61 -4.48 26.21 -18.55
N PHE A 62 -3.31 26.10 -19.18
CA PHE A 62 -2.63 24.81 -19.30
C PHE A 62 -2.11 24.28 -17.96
N GLN A 63 -1.69 25.15 -17.02
CA GLN A 63 -1.36 24.74 -15.65
C GLN A 63 -2.57 24.16 -14.92
N VAL A 64 -3.75 24.80 -15.03
CA VAL A 64 -4.97 24.31 -14.39
C VAL A 64 -5.41 22.98 -14.99
N VAL A 65 -5.45 22.88 -16.33
CA VAL A 65 -5.82 21.64 -17.04
C VAL A 65 -4.84 20.52 -16.70
N GLY A 66 -3.53 20.81 -16.68
CA GLY A 66 -2.50 19.86 -16.30
C GLY A 66 -2.66 19.37 -14.86
N GLY A 67 -2.98 20.26 -13.92
CA GLY A 67 -3.24 19.90 -12.52
C GLY A 67 -4.47 18.99 -12.37
N ILE A 68 -5.57 19.30 -13.08
CA ILE A 68 -6.78 18.44 -13.10
C ILE A 68 -6.46 17.07 -13.69
N ALA A 69 -5.71 17.02 -14.79
CA ALA A 69 -5.28 15.75 -15.39
C ALA A 69 -4.39 14.94 -14.41
N GLY A 70 -3.46 15.59 -13.72
CA GLY A 70 -2.66 14.97 -12.66
C GLY A 70 -3.53 14.41 -11.52
N PHE A 71 -4.55 15.14 -11.10
CA PHE A 71 -5.50 14.65 -10.09
C PHE A 71 -6.22 13.37 -10.55
N VAL A 72 -6.71 13.33 -11.79
CA VAL A 72 -7.35 12.14 -12.36
C VAL A 72 -6.39 10.95 -12.39
N VAL A 73 -5.14 11.16 -12.80
CA VAL A 73 -4.09 10.13 -12.77
C VAL A 73 -3.88 9.62 -11.34
N SER A 74 -3.91 10.49 -10.34
CA SER A 74 -3.78 10.09 -8.94
C SER A 74 -4.88 9.16 -8.46
N ILE A 75 -6.14 9.42 -8.85
CA ILE A 75 -7.29 8.57 -8.52
C ILE A 75 -7.11 7.17 -9.14
N ILE A 76 -6.67 7.12 -10.40
CA ILE A 76 -6.42 5.85 -11.10
C ILE A 76 -5.32 5.06 -10.40
N ALA A 77 -4.22 5.72 -10.04
CA ALA A 77 -3.09 5.09 -9.34
C ALA A 77 -3.50 4.55 -7.97
N ILE A 78 -4.28 5.32 -7.18
CA ILE A 78 -4.79 4.87 -5.87
C ILE A 78 -5.69 3.64 -6.05
N LYS A 79 -6.59 3.68 -7.03
CA LYS A 79 -7.51 2.55 -7.29
C LYS A 79 -6.76 1.29 -7.73
N LEU A 80 -5.69 1.47 -8.50
CA LEU A 80 -4.82 0.38 -8.91
C LEU A 80 -4.02 -0.18 -7.71
N PHE A 81 -3.46 0.70 -6.88
CA PHE A 81 -2.77 0.33 -5.65
C PHE A 81 -3.67 -0.45 -4.69
N ASP A 82 -4.88 0.04 -4.44
CA ASP A 82 -5.89 -0.65 -3.61
C ASP A 82 -6.19 -2.07 -4.14
N LYS A 83 -6.27 -2.24 -5.47
CA LYS A 83 -6.47 -3.56 -6.09
C LYS A 83 -5.29 -4.51 -5.84
N TYR A 84 -4.06 -4.02 -5.92
CA TYR A 84 -2.87 -4.84 -5.65
C TYR A 84 -2.73 -5.17 -4.17
N SER A 85 -3.03 -4.23 -3.26
CA SER A 85 -2.96 -4.47 -1.82
C SER A 85 -4.00 -5.48 -1.32
N LYS A 86 -5.17 -5.59 -1.97
CA LYS A 86 -6.20 -6.59 -1.63
C LYS A 86 -5.84 -8.02 -2.05
N ALA A 87 -4.87 -8.20 -2.95
CA ALA A 87 -4.45 -9.54 -3.36
C ALA A 87 -3.72 -10.30 -2.24
N ASP A 88 -2.98 -9.58 -1.37
CA ASP A 88 -2.24 -10.16 -0.24
C ASP A 88 -3.12 -10.54 0.96
N GLU A 89 -4.39 -10.13 1.00
CA GLU A 89 -5.31 -10.47 2.09
C GLU A 89 -5.81 -11.93 2.01
N ASN A 90 -5.76 -12.57 0.84
CA ASN A 90 -6.30 -13.92 0.61
C ASN A 90 -5.37 -15.07 1.02
N VAL A 91 -4.20 -14.79 1.58
CA VAL A 91 -3.31 -15.83 2.11
C VAL A 91 -3.59 -16.01 3.60
N GLU A 92 -4.04 -17.22 3.93
CA GLU A 92 -4.23 -17.85 5.24
C GLU A 92 -5.51 -17.53 6.02
N LYS A 93 -6.64 -18.06 5.52
CA LYS A 93 -7.58 -18.72 6.44
C LYS A 93 -6.94 -20.04 6.87
N ILE A 94 -6.19 -20.04 7.96
CA ILE A 94 -5.88 -21.29 8.67
C ILE A 94 -7.24 -21.85 9.11
N HIS A 95 -7.59 -23.01 8.58
CA HIS A 95 -8.79 -23.74 8.98
C HIS A 95 -8.50 -24.37 10.35
N TRP A 96 -9.12 -23.82 11.39
CA TRP A 96 -8.92 -24.29 12.77
C TRP A 96 -9.57 -25.64 13.07
N ASP A 97 -10.25 -26.24 12.09
CA ASP A 97 -10.98 -27.51 12.27
C ASP A 97 -10.07 -28.75 12.09
N ASP A 98 -8.80 -28.57 11.72
CA ASP A 98 -7.80 -29.64 11.52
C ASP A 98 -6.75 -29.78 12.67
N LEU A 99 -6.92 -29.06 13.80
CA LEU A 99 -6.03 -29.11 14.98
C LEU A 99 -6.62 -29.90 16.16
#